data_AF-A0A5K1BJW5-F1
#
_entry.id   AF-A0A5K1BJW5-F1
#
_cell.length_a   1.000
_cell.length_b   1.000
_cell.length_c   1.000
_cell.angle_alpha   90.00
_cell.angle_beta   90.00
_cell.angle_gamma   90.00
#
_symmetry.space_group_name_H-M   'P 1'
#
loop_
_entity.id
_entity.type
_entity.pdbx_description
1 polymer ?
#
loop_
_entity_poly.entity_id
_entity_poly.type
_entity_poly.pdbx_seq_one_letter_code
_entity_poly.pdbx_strand_id
1 'polypeptide(L)'
;AAQTWWHIPEGGDMYEEEFSKGNRVVGVLWSNKRDSGLWFAPAEWRECRLGIQMLPILPITEVLFSNTDFVKQLVNWVVPVLGRDGVGEGWKGFAYAMEAIYDKKSALQKIRTLNGHDDGNSLTNLLWWAYSRRDGDDYGWKCCWFSHGH
;
A
#
# COMPACT_ATOMS: atom_id res chain seq x y z
N ALA A 1 4.78 -13.13 -8.80
CA ALA A 1 3.60 -13.72 -8.14
C ALA A 1 2.75 -12.66 -7.46
N ALA A 2 3.23 -11.98 -6.41
CA ALA A 2 2.44 -10.95 -5.71
C ALA A 2 1.91 -9.84 -6.66
N GLN A 3 2.79 -9.21 -7.42
CA GLN A 3 2.41 -8.18 -8.40
C GLN A 3 1.52 -8.69 -9.56
N THR A 4 1.48 -10.01 -9.79
CA THR A 4 0.70 -10.62 -10.87
C THR A 4 -0.70 -10.98 -10.40
N TRP A 5 -0.80 -11.67 -9.26
CA TRP A 5 -2.04 -12.28 -8.80
C TRP A 5 -2.74 -11.44 -7.72
N TRP A 6 -2.02 -10.60 -7.00
CA TRP A 6 -2.60 -9.83 -5.89
C TRP A 6 -2.86 -8.38 -6.25
N HIS A 7 -1.99 -7.78 -7.05
CA HIS A 7 -2.15 -6.38 -7.48
C HIS A 7 -3.07 -6.32 -8.70
N ILE A 8 -4.02 -5.38 -8.67
CA ILE A 8 -5.04 -5.20 -9.70
C ILE A 8 -4.91 -3.77 -10.22
N PRO A 9 -3.94 -3.49 -11.12
CA PRO A 9 -3.82 -2.18 -11.74
C PRO A 9 -5.02 -1.86 -12.62
N GLU A 10 -5.39 -0.59 -12.69
CA GLU A 10 -6.38 -0.11 -13.66
C GLU A 10 -5.91 -0.40 -15.08
N GLY A 11 -6.82 -0.91 -15.91
CA GLY A 11 -6.51 -1.32 -17.29
C GLY A 11 -5.72 -2.61 -17.42
N GLY A 12 -5.48 -3.34 -16.32
CA GLY A 12 -4.93 -4.70 -16.37
C GLY A 12 -5.91 -5.72 -16.95
N ASP A 13 -5.39 -6.80 -17.54
CA ASP A 13 -6.14 -7.87 -18.20
C ASP A 13 -6.23 -9.17 -17.38
N MET A 14 -5.54 -9.21 -16.24
CA MET A 14 -5.50 -10.38 -15.34
C MET A 14 -6.89 -10.75 -14.78
N TYR A 15 -7.73 -9.74 -14.51
CA TYR A 15 -9.06 -9.94 -13.93
C TYR A 15 -10.13 -9.23 -14.74
N GLU A 16 -11.33 -9.82 -14.75
CA GLU A 16 -12.53 -9.28 -15.40
C GLU A 16 -12.80 -7.82 -15.00
N GLU A 17 -13.28 -7.04 -15.96
CA GLU A 17 -13.42 -5.58 -15.84
C GLU A 17 -14.24 -5.16 -14.61
N GLU A 18 -15.37 -5.82 -14.34
CA GLU A 18 -16.22 -5.51 -13.19
C GLU A 18 -15.51 -5.75 -11.85
N PHE A 19 -14.68 -6.79 -11.76
CA PHE A 19 -13.87 -7.03 -10.57
C PHE A 19 -12.77 -5.98 -10.43
N SER A 20 -12.10 -5.64 -11.53
CA SER A 20 -11.02 -4.65 -11.57
C SER A 20 -11.49 -3.23 -11.29
N LYS A 21 -12.74 -2.86 -11.65
CA LYS A 21 -13.34 -1.57 -11.29
C LYS A 21 -13.44 -1.37 -9.78
N GLY A 22 -13.84 -2.41 -9.05
CA GLY A 22 -14.08 -2.34 -7.61
C GLY A 22 -12.86 -2.56 -6.72
N ASN A 23 -11.75 -3.10 -7.26
CA ASN A 23 -10.65 -3.63 -6.46
C ASN A 23 -9.28 -3.17 -6.99
N ARG A 24 -8.35 -2.84 -6.09
CA ARG A 24 -6.92 -2.66 -6.42
C ARG A 24 -6.04 -3.81 -5.92
N VAL A 25 -6.56 -4.62 -5.01
CA VAL A 25 -5.88 -5.81 -4.48
C VAL A 25 -6.85 -6.96 -4.27
N VAL A 26 -6.39 -8.20 -4.42
CA VAL A 26 -7.14 -9.39 -3.98
C VAL A 26 -7.08 -9.50 -2.46
N GLY A 27 -8.20 -9.84 -1.81
CA GLY A 27 -8.27 -10.08 -0.36
C GLY A 27 -7.71 -11.45 0.01
N VAL A 28 -8.30 -12.52 -0.52
CA VAL A 28 -7.80 -13.90 -0.36
C VAL A 28 -7.76 -14.60 -1.70
N LEU A 29 -6.56 -15.07 -2.09
CA LEU A 29 -6.35 -15.83 -3.31
C LEU A 29 -6.40 -17.33 -3.03
N TRP A 30 -7.21 -18.05 -3.79
CA TRP A 30 -7.35 -19.50 -3.72
C TRP A 30 -6.90 -20.13 -5.05
N SER A 31 -6.74 -21.45 -5.09
CA SER A 31 -6.43 -22.15 -6.34
C SER A 31 -7.53 -22.04 -7.40
N ASN A 32 -8.79 -21.88 -6.99
CA ASN A 32 -9.96 -21.87 -7.87
C ASN A 32 -10.86 -20.64 -7.74
N LYS A 33 -10.52 -19.69 -6.87
CA LYS A 33 -11.31 -18.45 -6.68
C LYS A 33 -10.45 -17.29 -6.17
N ARG A 34 -11.03 -16.10 -6.23
CA ARG A 34 -10.50 -14.86 -5.65
C ARG A 34 -11.59 -14.24 -4.78
N ASP A 35 -11.21 -13.75 -3.61
CA ASP A 35 -12.13 -13.09 -2.68
C ASP A 35 -11.65 -11.65 -2.44
N SER A 36 -12.60 -10.72 -2.32
CA SER A 36 -12.32 -9.33 -1.97
C SER A 36 -12.33 -9.09 -0.46
N GLY A 37 -13.02 -9.94 0.31
CA GLY A 37 -13.02 -9.89 1.77
C GLY A 37 -11.71 -10.41 2.36
N LEU A 38 -11.54 -10.14 3.65
CA LEU A 38 -10.52 -10.72 4.51
C LEU A 38 -11.19 -11.65 5.52
N TRP A 39 -10.40 -12.47 6.21
CA TRP A 39 -10.91 -13.34 7.27
C TRP A 39 -11.59 -12.60 8.43
N PHE A 40 -11.21 -11.34 8.66
CA PHE A 40 -11.68 -10.52 9.79
C PHE A 40 -12.36 -9.22 9.36
N ALA A 41 -12.44 -8.93 8.06
CA ALA A 41 -12.96 -7.67 7.56
C ALA A 41 -13.68 -7.86 6.21
N PRO A 42 -14.80 -7.16 5.97
CA PRO A 42 -15.51 -7.25 4.71
C PRO A 42 -14.79 -6.46 3.60
N ALA A 43 -15.24 -6.62 2.36
CA ALA A 43 -14.56 -6.10 1.17
C ALA A 43 -14.46 -4.56 1.13
N GLU A 44 -15.33 -3.86 1.85
CA GLU A 44 -15.41 -2.40 1.93
C GLU A 44 -14.30 -1.79 2.81
N TRP A 45 -13.65 -2.59 3.67
CA TRP A 45 -12.57 -2.14 4.56
C TRP A 45 -11.25 -2.13 3.79
N ARG A 46 -11.16 -1.21 2.82
CA ARG A 46 -10.03 -1.12 1.87
C ARG A 46 -8.71 -0.81 2.57
N GLU A 47 -8.76 -0.11 3.70
CA GLU A 47 -7.61 0.18 4.56
C GLU A 47 -6.99 -1.10 5.14
N CYS A 48 -7.81 -2.06 5.55
CA CYS A 48 -7.33 -3.37 6.03
C CYS A 48 -6.77 -4.19 4.86
N ARG A 49 -7.45 -4.15 3.71
CA ARG A 49 -7.02 -4.86 2.50
C ARG A 49 -5.67 -4.36 1.98
N LEU A 50 -5.43 -3.04 2.00
CA LEU A 50 -4.12 -2.46 1.70
C LEU A 50 -3.09 -2.87 2.76
N GLY A 51 -3.40 -2.71 4.05
CA GLY A 51 -2.46 -2.98 5.13
C GLY A 51 -1.94 -4.42 5.14
N ILE A 52 -2.81 -5.41 4.90
CA ILE A 52 -2.42 -6.84 4.85
C ILE A 52 -1.45 -7.15 3.71
N GLN A 53 -1.44 -6.39 2.60
CA GLN A 53 -0.42 -6.56 1.55
C GLN A 53 0.97 -6.09 1.97
N MET A 54 1.05 -5.35 3.07
CA MET A 54 2.28 -4.67 3.50
C MET A 54 2.83 -5.17 4.82
N LEU A 55 1.97 -5.67 5.71
CA LEU A 55 2.34 -6.04 7.07
C LEU A 55 3.37 -7.18 7.11
N PRO A 56 4.55 -7.00 7.73
CA PRO A 56 5.11 -5.76 8.29
C PRO A 56 5.84 -4.89 7.24
N ILE A 57 5.83 -3.55 7.42
CA ILE A 57 6.62 -2.64 6.55
C ILE A 57 8.11 -2.88 6.79
N LEU A 58 8.81 -3.29 5.73
CA LEU A 58 10.23 -3.59 5.72
C LEU A 58 10.92 -2.91 4.52
N PRO A 59 12.26 -2.81 4.49
CA PRO A 59 12.98 -2.30 3.31
C PRO A 59 12.59 -2.99 2.00
N ILE A 60 12.35 -4.31 2.05
CA ILE A 60 11.97 -5.10 0.87
C ILE A 60 10.57 -4.77 0.33
N THR A 61 9.70 -4.15 1.13
CA THR A 61 8.36 -3.70 0.71
C THR A 61 8.45 -2.74 -0.49
N GLU A 62 9.57 -2.03 -0.66
CA GLU A 62 9.87 -1.21 -1.84
C GLU A 62 9.79 -1.99 -3.16
N VAL A 63 10.29 -3.23 -3.17
CA VAL A 63 10.30 -4.06 -4.38
C VAL A 63 8.88 -4.47 -4.76
N LEU A 64 8.06 -4.80 -3.76
CA LEU A 64 6.66 -5.19 -3.95
C LEU A 64 5.85 -4.03 -4.57
N PHE A 65 6.06 -2.81 -4.08
CA PHE A 65 5.34 -1.60 -4.51
C PHE A 65 6.18 -0.66 -5.37
N SER A 66 7.04 -1.24 -6.22
CA SER A 66 7.96 -0.50 -7.06
C SER A 66 7.29 0.23 -8.24
N ASN A 67 6.08 -0.18 -8.64
CA ASN A 67 5.28 0.54 -9.62
C ASN A 67 4.53 1.71 -8.96
N THR A 68 5.09 2.91 -9.03
CA THR A 68 4.53 4.14 -8.44
C THR A 68 3.14 4.49 -8.96
N ASP A 69 2.82 4.20 -10.21
CA ASP A 69 1.48 4.49 -10.76
C ASP A 69 0.42 3.59 -10.13
N PHE A 70 0.74 2.30 -9.97
CA PHE A 70 -0.13 1.39 -9.21
C PHE A 70 -0.26 1.82 -7.75
N VAL A 71 0.82 2.30 -7.12
CA VAL A 71 0.77 2.84 -5.75
C VAL A 71 -0.22 4.01 -5.66
N LYS A 72 -0.18 4.96 -6.58
CA LYS A 72 -1.12 6.09 -6.63
C LYS A 72 -2.57 5.59 -6.78
N GLN A 73 -2.81 4.64 -7.67
CA GLN A 73 -4.14 4.03 -7.84
C GLN A 73 -4.62 3.37 -6.54
N LEU A 74 -3.75 2.62 -5.87
CA LEU A 74 -4.05 1.93 -4.62
C LEU A 74 -4.36 2.92 -3.48
N VAL A 75 -3.56 3.98 -3.33
CA VAL A 75 -3.81 5.02 -2.32
C VAL A 75 -5.12 5.76 -2.63
N ASN A 76 -5.35 6.18 -3.87
CA ASN A 76 -6.59 6.87 -4.27
C ASN A 76 -7.84 6.00 -4.03
N TRP A 77 -7.71 4.69 -4.16
CA TRP A 77 -8.81 3.75 -3.87
C TRP A 77 -9.11 3.61 -2.37
N VAL A 78 -8.11 3.77 -1.49
CA VAL A 78 -8.26 3.66 -0.03
C VAL A 78 -8.62 4.98 0.65
N VAL A 79 -8.08 6.12 0.20
CA VAL A 79 -8.28 7.43 0.84
C VAL A 79 -9.75 7.75 1.19
N PRO A 80 -10.74 7.50 0.30
CA PRO A 80 -12.14 7.80 0.60
C PRO A 80 -12.70 7.06 1.82
N VAL A 81 -12.16 5.90 2.20
CA VAL A 81 -12.66 5.11 3.34
C VAL A 81 -11.94 5.42 4.64
N LEU A 82 -10.81 6.16 4.63
CA LEU A 82 -10.02 6.44 5.84
C LEU A 82 -10.73 7.34 6.87
N GLY A 83 -11.73 8.11 6.44
CA GLY A 83 -12.54 8.97 7.30
C GLY A 83 -13.75 8.28 7.92
N ARG A 84 -13.99 6.99 7.62
CA ARG A 84 -15.10 6.21 8.16
C ARG A 84 -14.93 5.95 9.65
N ASP A 85 -16.03 5.96 10.39
CA ASP A 85 -16.04 5.57 11.80
C ASP A 85 -15.51 4.15 12.00
N GLY A 86 -14.62 3.98 12.98
CA GLY A 86 -14.01 2.70 13.32
C GLY A 86 -12.72 2.36 12.57
N VAL A 87 -12.25 3.21 11.65
CA VAL A 87 -10.93 3.03 11.01
C VAL A 87 -9.82 3.24 12.03
N GLY A 88 -9.09 2.16 12.33
CA GLY A 88 -7.94 2.21 13.24
C GLY A 88 -6.76 3.04 12.70
N GLU A 89 -6.09 3.76 13.59
CA GLU A 89 -4.94 4.61 13.25
C GLU A 89 -3.78 3.81 12.60
N GLY A 90 -3.56 2.57 13.04
CA GLY A 90 -2.57 1.67 12.43
C GLY A 90 -2.78 1.46 10.93
N TRP A 91 -4.03 1.27 10.50
CA TRP A 91 -4.38 1.09 9.08
C TRP A 91 -4.15 2.35 8.27
N LYS A 92 -4.42 3.53 8.83
CA LYS A 92 -4.10 4.82 8.20
C LYS A 92 -2.60 4.97 7.99
N GLY A 93 -1.79 4.52 8.95
CA GLY A 93 -0.33 4.50 8.84
C GLY A 93 0.19 3.77 7.60
N PHE A 94 -0.43 2.66 7.22
CA PHE A 94 -0.09 1.93 6.00
C PHE A 94 -0.42 2.73 4.73
N ALA A 95 -1.59 3.37 4.67
CA ALA A 95 -1.95 4.21 3.53
C ALA A 95 -0.98 5.41 3.38
N TYR A 96 -0.58 6.04 4.48
CA TYR A 96 0.39 7.15 4.45
C TYR A 96 1.80 6.69 4.11
N ALA A 97 2.20 5.49 4.54
CA ALA A 97 3.47 4.89 4.10
C ALA A 97 3.50 4.70 2.57
N MET A 98 2.39 4.26 1.97
CA MET A 98 2.28 4.15 0.51
C MET A 98 2.31 5.51 -0.17
N GLU A 99 1.62 6.51 0.38
CA GLU A 99 1.67 7.89 -0.12
C GLU A 99 3.11 8.45 -0.11
N ALA A 100 3.92 8.09 0.89
CA ALA A 100 5.30 8.55 0.99
C ALA A 100 6.20 8.11 -0.19
N ILE A 101 5.79 7.10 -0.97
CA ILE A 101 6.51 6.66 -2.17
C ILE A 101 6.50 7.75 -3.25
N TYR A 102 5.44 8.55 -3.35
CA TYR A 102 5.30 9.57 -4.40
C TYR A 102 5.07 11.00 -3.88
N ASP A 103 4.57 11.16 -2.64
CA ASP A 103 4.39 12.46 -1.98
C ASP A 103 4.83 12.36 -0.51
N LYS A 104 6.15 12.38 -0.32
CA LYS A 104 6.79 12.32 1.00
C LYS A 104 6.31 13.44 1.92
N LYS A 105 6.10 14.65 1.41
CA LYS A 105 5.75 15.82 2.22
C LYS A 105 4.35 15.68 2.81
N SER A 106 3.36 15.35 1.98
CA SER A 106 1.99 15.08 2.42
C SER A 106 1.95 13.91 3.40
N ALA A 107 2.61 12.81 3.06
CA ALA A 107 2.66 11.62 3.92
C ALA A 107 3.26 11.93 5.30
N LEU A 108 4.38 12.66 5.38
CA LEU A 108 4.99 13.02 6.66
C LEU A 108 4.08 13.90 7.53
N GLN A 109 3.30 14.80 6.92
CA GLN A 109 2.32 15.59 7.67
C GLN A 109 1.25 14.69 8.30
N LYS A 110 0.72 13.73 7.55
CA LYS A 110 -0.32 12.80 8.02
C LYS A 110 0.22 11.76 9.01
N ILE A 111 1.44 11.27 8.83
CA ILE A 111 2.10 10.35 9.78
C ILE A 111 2.24 11.02 11.14
N ARG A 112 2.62 12.31 11.18
CA ARG A 112 2.76 13.08 12.43
C ARG A 112 1.44 13.33 13.15
N THR A 113 0.30 13.21 12.47
CA THR A 113 -1.03 13.40 13.09
C THR A 113 -1.62 12.11 13.64
N LEU A 114 -0.97 10.95 13.42
CA LEU A 114 -1.43 9.66 13.93
C LEU A 114 -1.31 9.60 15.45
N ASN A 115 -2.37 9.12 16.10
CA ASN A 115 -2.40 8.91 17.56
C ASN A 115 -2.20 7.44 17.97
N GLY A 116 -1.91 6.57 17.02
CA GLY A 116 -1.65 5.16 17.23
C GLY A 116 -1.02 4.50 16.01
N HIS A 117 -0.48 3.30 16.19
CA HIS A 117 0.15 2.52 15.15
C HIS A 117 -0.35 1.07 15.22
N ASP A 118 -0.16 0.34 14.13
CA ASP A 118 -0.35 -1.11 14.14
C ASP A 118 0.62 -1.77 15.13
N ASP A 119 0.21 -2.87 15.77
CA ASP A 119 0.99 -3.54 16.82
C ASP A 119 2.36 -4.05 16.33
N GLY A 120 2.51 -4.27 15.01
CA GLY A 120 3.78 -4.63 14.36
C GLY A 120 4.55 -3.44 13.79
N ASN A 121 4.15 -2.20 14.08
CA ASN A 121 4.71 -0.99 13.50
C ASN A 121 4.92 0.13 14.54
N SER A 122 5.63 1.19 14.15
CA SER A 122 5.91 2.33 15.03
C SER A 122 6.01 3.65 14.27
N LEU A 123 5.91 4.77 14.99
CA LEU A 123 6.21 6.09 14.43
C LEU A 123 7.61 6.14 13.83
N THR A 124 8.61 5.57 14.53
CA THR A 124 9.99 5.59 14.06
C THR A 124 10.18 4.80 12.77
N ASN A 125 9.49 3.66 12.60
CA ASN A 125 9.52 2.89 11.36
C ASN A 125 8.81 3.63 10.21
N LEU A 126 7.66 4.27 10.46
CA LEU A 126 6.97 5.08 9.45
C LEU A 126 7.79 6.29 9.00
N LEU A 127 8.44 6.99 9.94
CA LEU A 127 9.34 8.10 9.63
C LEU A 127 10.55 7.59 8.83
N TRP A 128 11.20 6.52 9.27
CA TRP A 128 12.31 5.90 8.54
C TRP A 128 11.90 5.51 7.11
N TRP A 129 10.75 4.87 6.96
CA TRP A 129 10.20 4.48 5.66
C TRP A 129 10.05 5.70 4.75
N ALA A 130 9.34 6.73 5.22
CA ALA A 130 9.07 7.95 4.45
C ALA A 130 10.35 8.72 4.09
N TYR A 131 11.28 8.89 5.04
CA TYR A 131 12.55 9.60 4.79
C TYR A 131 13.51 8.83 3.88
N SER A 132 13.42 7.50 3.84
CA SER A 132 14.25 6.66 2.96
C SER A 132 13.77 6.58 1.51
N ARG A 133 12.59 7.13 1.19
CA ARG A 133 12.11 7.27 -0.20
C ARG A 133 12.84 8.44 -0.87
N ARG A 134 13.16 8.34 -2.17
CA ARG A 134 13.76 9.46 -2.92
C ARG A 134 12.73 10.55 -3.21
N ASP A 135 13.17 11.80 -3.28
CA ASP A 135 12.34 12.89 -3.79
C ASP A 135 12.22 12.77 -5.32
N GLY A 136 11.03 13.03 -5.86
CA GLY A 136 10.55 12.55 -7.16
C GLY A 136 11.17 13.13 -8.43
N ASP A 137 12.46 13.47 -8.44
CA ASP A 137 13.13 14.12 -9.58
C ASP A 137 14.22 13.27 -10.25
N ASP A 138 14.58 12.11 -9.70
CA ASP A 138 15.53 11.19 -10.35
C ASP A 138 14.80 10.20 -11.25
N TYR A 139 14.73 10.53 -12.55
CA TYR A 139 14.46 9.57 -13.64
C TYR A 139 15.58 8.53 -13.71
N GLY A 140 15.58 7.58 -12.78
CA GLY A 140 16.65 6.60 -12.63
C GLY A 140 16.27 5.52 -11.65
N TRP A 141 15.54 4.52 -12.15
CA TRP A 141 15.17 3.29 -11.46
C TRP A 141 16.39 2.61 -10.85
N LYS A 142 16.63 2.83 -9.56
CA LYS A 142 17.51 2.01 -8.73
C LYS A 142 16.92 1.93 -7.33
N CYS A 143 16.39 0.76 -6.97
CA CYS A 143 15.99 0.44 -5.61
C CYS A 143 17.12 0.84 -4.65
N CYS A 144 16.80 1.51 -3.54
CA CYS A 144 17.78 2.09 -2.61
C CYS A 144 18.84 1.08 -2.13
N TRP A 145 18.49 -0.21 -2.12
CA TRP A 145 19.31 -1.29 -1.57
C TRP A 145 20.11 -2.08 -2.61
N PHE A 146 19.71 -2.04 -3.89
CA PHE A 146 20.28 -2.92 -4.93
C PHE A 146 21.25 -2.21 -5.87
N SER A 147 21.52 -0.91 -5.67
CA SER A 147 22.50 -0.19 -6.50
C SER A 147 23.98 -0.49 -6.19
N HIS A 148 24.28 -1.28 -5.15
CA HIS A 148 25.66 -1.55 -4.71
C HIS A 148 26.22 -2.91 -5.21
N GLY A 149 25.63 -3.51 -6.23
CA GLY A 149 26.14 -4.75 -6.81
C GLY A 149 26.09 -4.72 -8.32
N HIS A 150 27.04 -4.04 -8.96
CA HIS A 150 27.58 -4.33 -10.30
C HIS A 150 28.91 -3.61 -10.46
#